data_AF-A0A151BG31-F1
#
_entry.id   AF-A0A151BG31-F1
#
_cell.length_a   1.000
_cell.length_b   1.000
_cell.length_c   1.000
_cell.angle_alpha   90.00
_cell.angle_beta   90.00
_cell.angle_gamma   90.00
#
_symmetry.space_group_name_H-M   'P 1'
#
loop_
_entity.id
_entity.type
_entity.pdbx_description
1 polymer ?
#
loop_
_entity_poly.entity_id
_entity_poly.type
_entity_poly.pdbx_seq_one_letter_code
_entity_poly.pdbx_strand_id
1 'polypeptide(L)'
;MTSNRRSLILQHYSNPKVQREIADYSTGRWVAIHCDKTDDRGRKILVRYQGKARRPLRIDGPSSVLRLIENFQWLMPRSIHATANLYRKLESEEDVAFIDNIAACTPTWDIDNELEAWKATREAAREIVRFLSENGVSESVYVKFSGRGAHVQVHPYAFSPEVRARHNPLDLAYALVEYVRGKLQPRFVELAVRLKAQSLRVDNEMDFQRLFVCPLSVHRNLDLVAVCLDPENLDDFAPEEARLGRVKRHWEGWRSHRVGEADRLAVKAYNLVGGYPGTYGRPRRRRHPPLEKQIWSFLQKAEEA
;
A
#
# COMPACT_ATOMS: atom_id res chain seq x y z
N MET A 1 -24.74 1.18 -17.32
CA MET A 1 -23.91 0.24 -16.50
C MET A 1 -23.16 0.92 -15.34
N THR A 2 -22.86 2.22 -15.39
CA THR A 2 -22.09 2.97 -14.35
C THR A 2 -22.84 3.18 -13.03
N SER A 3 -24.18 3.37 -13.06
CA SER A 3 -24.99 3.63 -11.86
C SER A 3 -25.00 2.46 -10.87
N ASN A 4 -25.18 1.23 -11.35
CA ASN A 4 -25.22 0.03 -10.50
C ASN A 4 -23.87 -0.25 -9.82
N ARG A 5 -22.76 -0.11 -10.57
CA ARG A 5 -21.40 -0.29 -10.02
C ARG A 5 -21.08 0.72 -8.92
N ARG A 6 -21.45 1.99 -9.10
CA ARG A 6 -21.26 3.04 -8.10
C ARG A 6 -22.10 2.78 -6.84
N SER A 7 -23.34 2.32 -7.02
CA SER A 7 -24.21 1.93 -5.90
C SER A 7 -23.59 0.80 -5.08
N LEU A 8 -23.04 -0.24 -5.73
CA LEU A 8 -22.34 -1.34 -5.04
C LEU A 8 -21.10 -0.87 -4.26
N ILE A 9 -20.30 0.03 -4.82
CA ILE A 9 -19.14 0.61 -4.13
C ILE A 9 -19.58 1.38 -2.88
N LEU A 10 -20.62 2.22 -3.01
CA LEU A 10 -21.14 2.99 -1.88
C LEU A 10 -21.71 2.05 -0.81
N GLN A 11 -22.51 1.06 -1.19
CA GLN A 11 -23.06 0.05 -0.29
C GLN A 11 -21.94 -0.69 0.47
N HIS A 12 -20.85 -1.04 -0.23
CA HIS A 12 -19.69 -1.68 0.38
C HIS A 12 -19.02 -0.79 1.43
N TYR A 13 -18.75 0.48 1.12
CA TYR A 13 -18.15 1.42 2.08
C TYR A 13 -19.11 1.89 3.18
N SER A 14 -20.42 1.72 3.01
CA SER A 14 -21.42 1.94 4.07
C SER A 14 -21.46 0.81 5.10
N ASN A 15 -20.81 -0.33 4.84
CA ASN A 15 -20.76 -1.44 5.79
C ASN A 15 -19.87 -1.08 7.02
N PRO A 16 -20.39 -1.13 8.26
CA PRO A 16 -19.62 -0.80 9.46
C PRO A 16 -18.34 -1.63 9.65
N LYS A 17 -18.34 -2.90 9.23
CA LYS A 17 -17.15 -3.75 9.26
C LYS A 17 -16.08 -3.21 8.32
N VAL A 18 -16.45 -2.87 7.09
CA VAL A 18 -15.53 -2.27 6.09
C VAL A 18 -14.94 -0.96 6.61
N GLN A 19 -15.79 -0.10 7.20
CA GLN A 19 -15.33 1.17 7.77
C GLN A 19 -14.31 0.98 8.89
N ARG A 20 -14.54 0.00 9.78
CA ARG A 20 -13.61 -0.34 10.87
C ARG A 20 -12.28 -0.83 10.33
N GLU A 21 -12.30 -1.80 9.42
CA GLU A 21 -11.08 -2.37 8.82
C GLU A 21 -10.22 -1.29 8.14
N ILE A 22 -10.85 -0.40 7.35
CA ILE A 22 -10.14 0.68 6.68
C ILE A 22 -9.62 1.72 7.67
N ALA A 23 -10.40 2.09 8.68
CA ALA A 23 -9.99 3.07 9.68
C ALA A 23 -8.82 2.56 10.54
N ASP A 24 -8.89 1.33 11.02
CA ASP A 24 -7.83 0.70 11.82
C ASP A 24 -6.54 0.63 11.00
N TYR A 25 -6.62 0.18 9.74
CA TYR A 25 -5.44 0.14 8.88
C TYR A 25 -4.92 1.54 8.57
N SER A 26 -5.78 2.54 8.42
CA SER A 26 -5.37 3.90 8.03
C SER A 26 -4.87 4.77 9.20
N THR A 27 -5.01 4.30 10.44
CA THR A 27 -4.63 5.06 11.63
C THR A 27 -3.14 5.44 11.59
N GLY A 28 -2.85 6.74 11.74
CA GLY A 28 -1.50 7.30 11.69
C GLY A 28 -0.84 7.30 10.31
N ARG A 29 -1.54 6.85 9.25
CA ARG A 29 -1.03 6.79 7.89
C ARG A 29 -1.59 7.93 7.04
N TRP A 30 -0.79 8.37 6.07
CA TRP A 30 -1.27 9.26 5.03
C TRP A 30 -2.14 8.48 4.03
N VAL A 31 -3.39 8.92 3.86
CA VAL A 31 -4.41 8.27 3.03
C VAL A 31 -4.44 8.86 1.62
N ALA A 32 -4.84 8.05 0.65
CA ALA A 32 -5.13 8.48 -0.70
C ALA A 32 -6.37 7.78 -1.26
N ILE A 33 -7.03 8.43 -2.22
CA ILE A 33 -8.22 7.89 -2.88
C ILE A 33 -8.00 7.89 -4.39
N HIS A 34 -8.06 6.71 -5.00
CA HIS A 34 -8.23 6.61 -6.44
C HIS A 34 -9.70 6.77 -6.81
N CYS A 35 -9.94 7.61 -7.80
CA CYS A 35 -11.25 7.93 -8.29
C CYS A 35 -11.43 7.42 -9.72
N ASP A 36 -12.67 7.08 -10.11
CA ASP A 36 -12.98 6.63 -11.47
C ASP A 36 -13.01 7.81 -12.47
N LYS A 37 -13.13 9.06 -12.01
CA LYS A 37 -12.92 10.22 -12.88
C LYS A 37 -11.44 10.33 -13.26
N THR A 38 -11.20 10.69 -14.51
CA THR A 38 -9.86 10.88 -15.07
C THR A 38 -9.48 12.35 -15.16
N ASP A 39 -8.18 12.62 -15.16
CA ASP A 39 -7.61 13.92 -15.55
C ASP A 39 -7.67 14.11 -17.07
N ASP A 40 -7.22 15.28 -17.55
CA ASP A 40 -7.19 15.64 -18.98
C ASP A 40 -6.30 14.72 -19.82
N ARG A 41 -5.48 13.87 -19.19
CA ARG A 41 -4.60 12.90 -19.83
C ARG A 41 -5.18 11.48 -19.77
N GLY A 42 -6.45 11.33 -19.37
CA GLY A 42 -7.12 10.03 -19.25
C GLY A 42 -6.65 9.18 -18.05
N ARG A 43 -5.87 9.74 -17.12
CA ARG A 43 -5.38 9.01 -15.94
C ARG A 43 -6.35 9.16 -14.79
N LYS A 44 -6.63 8.06 -14.07
CA LYS A 44 -7.48 8.10 -12.87
C LYS A 44 -6.94 9.10 -11.85
N ILE A 45 -7.82 9.96 -11.35
CA ILE A 45 -7.47 10.98 -10.36
C ILE A 45 -7.10 10.28 -9.04
N LEU A 46 -5.97 10.69 -8.46
CA LEU A 46 -5.53 10.29 -7.12
C LEU A 46 -5.57 11.50 -6.20
N VAL A 47 -6.46 11.48 -5.22
CA VAL A 47 -6.56 12.53 -4.21
C VAL A 47 -5.70 12.12 -3.00
N ARG A 48 -4.76 12.98 -2.61
CA ARG A 48 -3.93 12.77 -1.40
C ARG A 48 -4.03 13.91 -0.39
N TYR A 49 -4.63 15.03 -0.78
CA TYR A 49 -4.71 16.24 0.02
C TYR A 49 -6.11 16.85 -0.07
N GLN A 50 -6.50 17.61 0.96
CA GLN A 50 -7.77 18.32 1.01
C GLN A 50 -7.62 19.80 1.33
N GLY A 51 -8.54 20.59 0.80
CA GLY A 51 -8.63 22.03 1.03
C GLY A 51 -7.49 22.84 0.39
N LYS A 52 -7.62 24.17 0.47
CA LYS A 52 -6.60 25.11 -0.06
C LYS A 52 -5.26 24.98 0.65
N ALA A 53 -5.28 24.64 1.94
CA ALA A 53 -4.08 24.40 2.74
C ALA A 53 -3.40 23.05 2.44
N ARG A 54 -3.93 22.26 1.49
CA ARG A 54 -3.38 20.97 1.06
C ARG A 54 -3.01 20.06 2.24
N ARG A 55 -3.94 19.91 3.19
CA ARG A 55 -3.75 19.02 4.34
C ARG A 55 -3.75 17.57 3.87
N PRO A 56 -2.80 16.72 4.30
CA PRO A 56 -2.81 15.29 3.99
C PRO A 56 -4.15 14.65 4.36
N LEU A 57 -4.67 13.76 3.51
CA LEU A 57 -5.86 13.00 3.87
C LEU A 57 -5.56 12.02 5.00
N ARG A 58 -6.53 11.89 5.92
CA ARG A 58 -6.48 10.99 7.07
C ARG A 58 -7.85 10.35 7.26
N ILE A 59 -7.87 9.19 7.91
CA ILE A 59 -9.09 8.53 8.38
C ILE A 59 -8.91 8.34 9.88
N ASP A 60 -9.51 9.25 10.66
CA ASP A 60 -9.36 9.28 12.12
C ASP A 60 -10.32 8.31 12.85
N GLY A 61 -11.13 7.54 12.10
CA GLY A 61 -12.09 6.57 12.64
C GLY A 61 -13.08 6.07 11.59
N PRO A 62 -13.94 5.08 11.91
CA PRO A 62 -14.84 4.44 10.95
C PRO A 62 -15.73 5.42 10.19
N SER A 63 -16.32 6.39 10.90
CA SER A 63 -17.21 7.40 10.26
C SER A 63 -16.47 8.32 9.28
N SER A 64 -15.14 8.45 9.38
CA SER A 64 -14.35 9.22 8.43
C SER A 64 -14.28 8.56 7.05
N VAL A 65 -14.44 7.24 6.96
CA VAL A 65 -14.43 6.50 5.68
C VAL A 65 -15.58 6.98 4.80
N LEU A 66 -16.81 6.96 5.31
CA LEU A 66 -17.97 7.36 4.52
C LEU A 66 -17.95 8.86 4.20
N ARG A 67 -17.63 9.71 5.17
CA ARG A 67 -17.44 11.16 4.95
C ARG A 67 -16.42 11.44 3.84
N LEU A 68 -15.34 10.66 3.79
CA LEU A 68 -14.31 10.81 2.77
C LEU A 68 -14.86 10.49 1.37
N ILE A 69 -15.65 9.41 1.25
CA ILE A 69 -16.34 9.06 -0.02
C ILE A 69 -17.33 10.16 -0.43
N GLU A 70 -18.11 10.70 0.52
CA GLU A 70 -19.10 11.75 0.26
C GLU A 70 -18.45 13.08 -0.16
N ASN A 71 -17.39 13.51 0.53
CA ASN A 71 -16.66 14.74 0.24
C ASN A 71 -16.07 14.76 -1.18
N PHE A 72 -15.66 13.59 -1.68
CA PHE A 72 -15.07 13.44 -3.01
C PHE A 72 -16.03 12.82 -4.03
N GLN A 73 -17.34 12.73 -3.74
CA GLN A 73 -18.31 12.04 -4.59
C GLN A 73 -18.33 12.53 -6.06
N TRP A 74 -18.03 13.80 -6.29
CA TRP A 74 -17.96 14.44 -7.61
C TRP A 74 -16.78 13.94 -8.47
N LEU A 75 -15.79 13.30 -7.83
CA LEU A 75 -14.70 12.58 -8.50
C LEU A 75 -15.00 11.10 -8.71
N MET A 76 -16.07 10.56 -8.13
CA MET A 76 -16.39 9.13 -8.11
C MET A 76 -15.30 8.31 -7.40
N PRO A 77 -15.14 8.43 -6.07
CA PRO A 77 -14.17 7.68 -5.27
C PRO A 77 -14.37 6.17 -5.44
N ARG A 78 -13.26 5.44 -5.56
CA ARG A 78 -13.28 3.99 -5.78
C ARG A 78 -12.42 3.23 -4.79
N SER A 79 -11.13 3.52 -4.73
CA SER A 79 -10.17 2.76 -3.93
C SER A 79 -9.51 3.65 -2.91
N ILE A 80 -9.43 3.17 -1.68
CA ILE A 80 -8.79 3.84 -0.55
C ILE A 80 -7.45 3.12 -0.33
N HIS A 81 -6.40 3.92 -0.33
CA HIS A 81 -5.04 3.48 -0.08
C HIS A 81 -4.49 4.21 1.13
N ALA A 82 -3.56 3.57 1.83
CA ALA A 82 -2.77 4.21 2.87
C ALA A 82 -1.30 3.91 2.63
N THR A 83 -0.46 4.81 3.12
CA THR A 83 0.99 4.68 3.03
C THR A 83 1.50 3.49 3.84
N ALA A 84 2.66 2.93 3.48
CA ALA A 84 3.33 1.97 4.36
C ALA A 84 3.82 2.60 5.68
N ASN A 85 4.05 3.92 5.64
CA ASN A 85 4.58 4.71 6.74
C ASN A 85 3.48 5.20 7.68
N LEU A 86 3.75 5.11 8.97
CA LEU A 86 3.02 5.81 10.03
C LEU A 86 3.84 7.03 10.41
N TYR A 87 3.16 8.16 10.62
CA TYR A 87 3.81 9.44 10.83
C TYR A 87 3.52 9.95 12.24
N ARG A 88 4.47 10.65 12.87
CA ARG A 88 4.25 11.29 14.17
C ARG A 88 3.26 12.46 14.05
N LYS A 89 3.32 13.16 12.92
CA LYS A 89 2.47 14.31 12.59
C LYS A 89 1.93 14.20 11.16
N LEU A 90 0.68 14.62 10.92
CA LEU A 90 0.05 14.62 9.58
C LEU A 90 -0.89 15.82 9.43
N GLU A 91 -0.36 17.03 9.51
CA GLU A 91 -1.13 18.28 9.44
C GLU A 91 -0.88 19.06 8.15
N SER A 92 0.33 18.96 7.58
CA SER A 92 0.72 19.69 6.37
C SER A 92 1.46 18.82 5.35
N GLU A 93 1.72 19.38 4.16
CA GLU A 93 2.46 18.66 3.10
C GLU A 93 3.89 18.34 3.51
N GLU A 94 4.51 19.19 4.34
CA GLU A 94 5.86 18.99 4.85
C GLU A 94 5.98 17.73 5.69
N ASP A 95 4.93 17.38 6.45
CA ASP A 95 4.93 16.20 7.32
C ASP A 95 5.13 14.88 6.54
N VAL A 96 4.75 14.84 5.26
CA VAL A 96 4.90 13.65 4.39
C VAL A 96 6.04 13.78 3.38
N ALA A 97 6.79 14.89 3.45
CA ALA A 97 7.93 15.17 2.57
C ALA A 97 9.27 14.69 3.16
N PHE A 98 9.33 14.42 4.46
CA PHE A 98 10.56 14.04 5.16
C PHE A 98 10.42 12.70 5.88
N ILE A 99 11.46 11.87 5.76
CA ILE A 99 11.53 10.56 6.40
C ILE A 99 11.66 10.64 7.92
N ASP A 100 12.16 11.76 8.46
CA ASP A 100 12.36 11.92 9.90
C ASP A 100 11.05 11.91 10.67
N ASN A 101 9.94 12.25 10.01
CA ASN A 101 8.60 12.21 10.62
C ASN A 101 8.00 10.79 10.64
N ILE A 102 8.63 9.81 9.98
CA ILE A 102 8.18 8.41 9.98
C ILE A 102 8.40 7.83 11.38
N ALA A 103 7.31 7.47 12.04
CA ALA A 103 7.27 6.85 13.36
C ALA A 103 7.43 5.33 13.30
N ALA A 104 6.84 4.70 12.28
CA ALA A 104 6.93 3.27 12.01
C ALA A 104 6.67 3.02 10.52
N CYS A 105 7.06 1.86 10.00
CA CYS A 105 6.88 1.50 8.61
C CYS A 105 6.45 0.04 8.51
N THR A 106 5.55 -0.27 7.59
CA THR A 106 5.03 -1.63 7.34
C THR A 106 5.87 -2.28 6.22
N PRO A 107 6.82 -3.18 6.52
CA PRO A 107 7.54 -3.92 5.48
C PRO A 107 6.55 -4.67 4.61
N THR A 108 6.66 -4.51 3.29
CA THR A 108 5.71 -5.07 2.33
C THR A 108 6.44 -5.65 1.13
N TRP A 109 6.24 -6.94 0.88
CA TRP A 109 6.60 -7.57 -0.39
C TRP A 109 5.40 -7.49 -1.32
N ASP A 110 5.56 -6.85 -2.48
CA ASP A 110 4.52 -6.80 -3.50
C ASP A 110 4.70 -7.96 -4.48
N ILE A 111 3.75 -8.88 -4.48
CA ILE A 111 3.75 -10.05 -5.37
C ILE A 111 2.77 -9.77 -6.50
N ASP A 112 3.32 -9.34 -7.63
CA ASP A 112 2.59 -9.07 -8.85
C ASP A 112 2.49 -10.31 -9.73
N ASN A 113 1.32 -10.52 -10.31
CA ASN A 113 1.07 -11.58 -11.26
C ASN A 113 -0.23 -11.33 -12.04
N GLU A 114 -0.53 -12.19 -13.02
CA GLU A 114 -1.87 -12.32 -13.58
C GLU A 114 -2.81 -13.02 -12.60
N LEU A 115 -4.08 -12.64 -12.60
CA LEU A 115 -5.08 -13.14 -11.65
C LEU A 115 -5.31 -14.65 -11.81
N GLU A 116 -5.29 -15.13 -13.05
CA GLU A 116 -5.46 -16.53 -13.43
C GLU A 116 -4.31 -17.40 -12.90
N ALA A 117 -3.15 -16.81 -12.65
CA ALA A 117 -1.98 -17.46 -12.08
C ALA A 117 -1.93 -17.36 -10.54
N TRP A 118 -3.07 -17.14 -9.87
CA TRP A 118 -3.18 -16.97 -8.41
C TRP A 118 -2.42 -18.04 -7.61
N LYS A 119 -2.42 -19.30 -8.07
CA LYS A 119 -1.67 -20.38 -7.42
C LYS A 119 -0.19 -20.00 -7.24
N ALA A 120 0.45 -19.44 -8.26
CA ALA A 120 1.85 -19.04 -8.19
C ALA A 120 2.06 -17.86 -7.22
N THR A 121 1.15 -16.88 -7.22
CA THR A 121 1.14 -15.76 -6.26
C THR A 121 1.06 -16.26 -4.82
N ARG A 122 0.18 -17.23 -4.57
CA ARG A 122 -0.01 -17.86 -3.26
C ARG A 122 1.23 -18.66 -2.82
N GLU A 123 1.81 -19.46 -3.71
CA GLU A 123 3.05 -20.19 -3.41
C GLU A 123 4.21 -19.22 -3.09
N ALA A 124 4.35 -18.12 -3.82
CA ALA A 124 5.36 -17.11 -3.52
C ALA A 124 5.12 -16.44 -2.16
N ALA A 125 3.87 -16.12 -1.82
CA ALA A 125 3.51 -15.60 -0.50
C ALA A 125 3.88 -16.60 0.61
N ARG A 126 3.62 -17.89 0.39
CA ARG A 126 3.96 -18.95 1.34
C ARG A 126 5.46 -19.07 1.57
N GLU A 127 6.29 -18.97 0.52
CA GLU A 127 7.76 -18.98 0.68
C GLU A 127 8.25 -17.80 1.55
N ILE A 128 7.66 -16.61 1.40
CA ILE A 128 8.00 -15.44 2.22
C ILE A 128 7.56 -15.66 3.68
N VAL A 129 6.30 -16.07 3.90
CA VAL A 129 5.76 -16.35 5.25
C VAL A 129 6.61 -17.41 5.95
N ARG A 130 6.95 -18.49 5.25
CA ARG A 130 7.81 -19.56 5.77
C ARG A 130 9.20 -19.03 6.14
N PHE A 131 9.84 -18.27 5.26
CA PHE A 131 11.16 -17.69 5.54
C PHE A 131 11.12 -16.79 6.79
N LEU A 132 10.10 -15.95 6.92
CA LEU A 132 9.93 -15.08 8.09
C LEU A 132 9.76 -15.90 9.37
N SER A 133 8.89 -16.92 9.33
CA SER A 133 8.65 -17.84 10.46
C SER A 133 9.91 -18.60 10.89
N GLU A 134 10.68 -19.14 9.92
CA GLU A 134 11.97 -19.80 10.17
C GLU A 134 13.02 -18.85 10.78
N ASN A 135 12.82 -17.53 10.64
CA ASN A 135 13.65 -16.49 11.26
C ASN A 135 13.00 -15.86 12.50
N GLY A 136 11.94 -16.46 13.04
CA GLY A 136 11.29 -16.07 14.30
C GLY A 136 10.27 -14.93 14.18
N VAL A 137 9.77 -14.66 12.97
CA VAL A 137 8.76 -13.63 12.69
C VAL A 137 7.51 -14.30 12.11
N SER A 138 6.50 -14.55 12.95
CA SER A 138 5.27 -15.24 12.57
C SER A 138 4.01 -14.56 13.08
N GLU A 139 4.01 -14.02 14.29
CA GLU A 139 2.82 -13.44 14.93
C GLU A 139 2.41 -12.09 14.30
N SER A 140 3.39 -11.36 13.75
CA SER A 140 3.18 -10.04 13.15
C SER A 140 3.08 -10.08 11.62
N VAL A 141 2.95 -11.26 11.00
CA VAL A 141 2.89 -11.41 9.54
C VAL A 141 1.45 -11.57 9.08
N TYR A 142 1.09 -10.96 7.95
CA TYR A 142 -0.19 -11.20 7.30
C TYR A 142 -0.06 -11.12 5.78
N VAL A 143 -0.98 -11.78 5.07
CA VAL A 143 -1.06 -11.72 3.61
C VAL A 143 -2.31 -10.95 3.23
N LYS A 144 -2.22 -10.08 2.24
CA LYS A 144 -3.36 -9.31 1.72
C LYS A 144 -3.48 -9.53 0.22
N PHE A 145 -4.56 -10.16 -0.22
CA PHE A 145 -4.91 -10.16 -1.63
C PHE A 145 -5.17 -8.73 -2.09
N SER A 146 -4.43 -8.24 -3.09
CA SER A 146 -4.48 -6.85 -3.53
C SER A 146 -5.42 -6.62 -4.73
N GLY A 147 -5.96 -7.69 -5.32
CA GLY A 147 -6.87 -7.68 -6.46
C GLY A 147 -6.35 -8.44 -7.68
N ARG A 148 -5.03 -8.40 -7.93
CA ARG A 148 -4.35 -9.23 -8.95
C ARG A 148 -3.25 -10.08 -8.33
N GLY A 149 -2.54 -9.47 -7.40
CA GLY A 149 -1.45 -10.07 -6.66
C GLY A 149 -1.76 -10.23 -5.18
N ALA A 150 -0.70 -10.31 -4.40
CA ALA A 150 -0.77 -10.31 -2.94
C ALA A 150 0.34 -9.45 -2.36
N HIS A 151 0.08 -8.86 -1.20
CA HIS A 151 1.10 -8.23 -0.38
C HIS A 151 1.35 -9.12 0.83
N VAL A 152 2.59 -9.53 1.05
CA VAL A 152 3.00 -10.07 2.36
C VAL A 152 3.48 -8.89 3.18
N GLN A 153 2.94 -8.72 4.39
CA GLN A 153 3.20 -7.55 5.21
C GLN A 153 3.60 -7.97 6.63
N VAL A 154 4.54 -7.23 7.21
CA VAL A 154 4.87 -7.32 8.64
C VAL A 154 4.27 -6.12 9.35
N HIS A 155 3.62 -6.33 10.49
CA HIS A 155 3.01 -5.25 11.26
C HIS A 155 4.08 -4.20 11.64
N PRO A 156 3.81 -2.89 11.50
CA PRO A 156 4.80 -1.82 11.71
C PRO A 156 5.40 -1.78 13.12
N TYR A 157 4.68 -2.30 14.12
CA TYR A 157 5.13 -2.37 15.52
C TYR A 157 5.78 -3.72 15.89
N ALA A 158 6.03 -4.59 14.91
CA ALA A 158 6.94 -5.73 15.10
C ALA A 158 8.39 -5.26 15.35
N PHE A 159 8.73 -4.05 14.89
CA PHE A 159 9.95 -3.35 15.27
C PHE A 159 9.75 -2.61 16.60
N SER A 160 10.59 -2.92 17.58
CA SER A 160 10.52 -2.32 18.91
C SER A 160 10.74 -0.79 18.86
N PRO A 161 10.22 -0.04 19.86
CA PRO A 161 10.55 1.37 20.02
C PRO A 161 12.06 1.63 20.05
N GLU A 162 12.84 0.76 20.68
CA GLU A 162 14.29 0.87 20.81
C GLU A 162 15.00 0.78 19.45
N VAL A 163 14.60 -0.17 18.61
CA VAL A 163 15.16 -0.32 17.25
C VAL A 163 14.74 0.83 16.33
N ARG A 164 13.47 1.25 16.39
CA ARG A 164 12.95 2.41 15.62
C ARG A 164 13.54 3.76 16.05
N ALA A 165 14.10 3.85 17.26
CA ALA A 165 14.81 5.03 17.71
C ALA A 165 16.26 5.09 17.20
N ARG A 166 16.88 3.92 16.96
CA ARG A 166 18.27 3.82 16.47
C ARG A 166 18.40 3.84 14.95
N HIS A 167 17.39 3.32 14.25
CA HIS A 167 17.36 3.25 12.79
C HIS A 167 16.03 3.82 12.28
N ASN A 168 16.06 4.53 11.14
CA ASN A 168 14.82 5.02 10.54
C ASN A 168 13.89 3.82 10.21
N PRO A 169 12.59 3.86 10.55
CA PRO A 169 11.69 2.75 10.27
C PRO A 169 11.58 2.38 8.78
N LEU A 170 11.66 3.35 7.87
CA LEU A 170 11.65 3.10 6.43
C LEU A 170 12.88 2.27 6.01
N ASP A 171 14.03 2.55 6.60
CA ASP A 171 15.28 1.84 6.29
C ASP A 171 15.23 0.39 6.73
N LEU A 172 14.75 0.16 7.96
CA LEU A 172 14.53 -1.19 8.48
C LEU A 172 13.57 -1.98 7.59
N ALA A 173 12.47 -1.34 7.18
CA ALA A 173 11.47 -1.98 6.31
C ALA A 173 12.04 -2.27 4.91
N TYR A 174 12.71 -1.29 4.29
CA TYR A 174 13.35 -1.48 2.98
C TYR A 174 14.37 -2.61 3.03
N ALA A 175 15.28 -2.58 4.00
CA ALA A 175 16.34 -3.57 4.15
C ALA A 175 15.77 -4.97 4.36
N LEU A 176 14.76 -5.11 5.22
CA LEU A 176 14.09 -6.38 5.48
C LEU A 176 13.46 -6.95 4.20
N VAL A 177 12.72 -6.12 3.46
CA VAL A 177 12.05 -6.55 2.22
C VAL A 177 13.08 -7.00 1.19
N GLU A 178 14.12 -6.20 0.99
CA GLU A 178 15.22 -6.48 0.06
C GLU A 178 15.99 -7.75 0.43
N TYR A 179 16.33 -7.92 1.70
CA TYR A 179 17.06 -9.08 2.20
C TYR A 179 16.28 -10.37 1.95
N VAL A 180 14.99 -10.41 2.30
CA VAL A 180 14.16 -11.60 2.09
C VAL A 180 13.95 -11.87 0.60
N ARG A 181 13.66 -10.82 -0.20
CA ARG A 181 13.50 -10.96 -1.65
C ARG A 181 14.77 -11.55 -2.28
N GLY A 182 15.93 -11.00 -1.96
CA GLY A 182 17.21 -11.47 -2.48
C GLY A 182 17.52 -12.93 -2.11
N LYS A 183 17.16 -13.36 -0.88
CA LYS A 183 17.33 -14.75 -0.45
C LYS A 183 16.39 -15.72 -1.15
N LEU A 184 15.17 -15.29 -1.45
CA LEU A 184 14.13 -16.14 -2.06
C LEU A 184 14.07 -16.03 -3.60
N GLN A 185 14.85 -15.16 -4.22
CA GLN A 185 14.85 -14.97 -5.68
C GLN A 185 14.97 -16.28 -6.48
N PRO A 186 15.88 -17.22 -6.15
CA PRO A 186 15.96 -18.50 -6.85
C PRO A 186 14.66 -19.33 -6.75
N ARG A 187 13.98 -19.29 -5.60
CA ARG A 187 12.70 -19.98 -5.38
C ARG A 187 11.58 -19.36 -6.22
N PHE A 188 11.52 -18.04 -6.31
CA PHE A 188 10.52 -17.37 -7.14
C PHE A 188 10.68 -17.70 -8.63
N VAL A 189 11.93 -17.79 -9.12
CA VAL A 189 12.21 -18.22 -10.49
C VAL A 189 11.78 -19.68 -10.71
N GLU A 190 12.11 -20.57 -9.78
CA GLU A 190 11.67 -21.98 -9.82
C GLU A 190 10.13 -22.09 -9.89
N LEU A 191 9.42 -21.33 -9.03
CA LEU A 191 7.96 -21.27 -9.00
C LEU A 191 7.37 -20.78 -10.31
N ALA A 192 7.90 -19.68 -10.86
CA ALA A 192 7.44 -19.09 -12.11
C ALA A 192 7.54 -20.09 -13.28
N VAL A 193 8.65 -20.83 -13.38
CA VAL A 193 8.83 -21.87 -14.41
C VAL A 193 7.89 -23.04 -14.19
N ARG A 194 7.89 -23.62 -12.98
CA ARG A 194 7.11 -24.81 -12.63
C ARG A 194 5.60 -24.61 -12.83
N LEU A 195 5.10 -23.42 -12.49
CA LEU A 195 3.67 -23.08 -12.57
C LEU A 195 3.31 -22.31 -13.85
N LYS A 196 4.25 -22.15 -14.79
CA LYS A 196 4.05 -21.40 -16.04
C LYS A 196 3.54 -19.96 -15.81
N ALA A 197 3.98 -19.33 -14.72
CA ALA A 197 3.60 -17.96 -14.32
C ALA A 197 4.73 -16.98 -14.65
N GLN A 198 4.89 -16.67 -15.94
CA GLN A 198 6.00 -15.84 -16.45
C GLN A 198 5.95 -14.38 -15.94
N SER A 199 4.76 -13.91 -15.57
CA SER A 199 4.51 -12.58 -15.00
C SER A 199 4.75 -12.49 -13.49
N LEU A 200 5.06 -13.61 -12.82
CA LEU A 200 5.27 -13.62 -11.37
C LEU A 200 6.49 -12.77 -11.02
N ARG A 201 6.26 -11.74 -10.21
CA ARG A 201 7.29 -10.82 -9.73
C ARG A 201 7.07 -10.56 -8.24
N VAL A 202 8.16 -10.55 -7.48
CA VAL A 202 8.15 -10.18 -6.06
C VAL A 202 9.07 -9.00 -5.90
N ASP A 203 8.53 -7.83 -5.61
CA ASP A 203 9.28 -6.58 -5.61
C ASP A 203 9.38 -5.93 -4.23
N ASN A 204 10.45 -5.14 -4.07
CA ASN A 204 10.57 -4.17 -3.00
C ASN A 204 10.14 -2.80 -3.53
N GLU A 205 8.91 -2.42 -3.22
CA GLU A 205 8.39 -1.11 -3.61
C GLU A 205 8.41 -0.11 -2.44
N MET A 206 9.14 -0.41 -1.38
CA MET A 206 9.22 0.48 -0.22
C MET A 206 9.78 1.84 -0.64
N ASP A 207 9.00 2.87 -0.36
CA ASP A 207 9.30 4.27 -0.65
C ASP A 207 8.61 5.15 0.39
N PHE A 208 9.14 6.34 0.65
CA PHE A 208 8.63 7.24 1.69
C PHE A 208 7.19 7.72 1.44
N GLN A 209 6.68 7.59 0.20
CA GLN A 209 5.30 7.90 -0.19
C GLN A 209 4.54 6.70 -0.75
N ARG A 210 5.07 5.47 -0.67
CA ARG A 210 4.43 4.28 -1.24
C ARG A 210 3.05 4.06 -0.64
N LEU A 211 2.06 3.85 -1.52
CA LEU A 211 0.67 3.61 -1.17
C LEU A 211 0.30 2.15 -1.43
N PHE A 212 -0.35 1.52 -0.46
CA PHE A 212 -0.93 0.19 -0.60
C PHE A 212 -2.44 0.26 -0.37
N VAL A 213 -3.20 -0.55 -1.11
CA VAL A 213 -4.66 -0.63 -0.95
C VAL A 213 -5.02 -1.03 0.49
N CYS A 214 -5.98 -0.35 1.10
CA CYS A 214 -6.42 -0.70 2.45
C CYS A 214 -7.17 -2.05 2.45
N PRO A 215 -7.09 -2.84 3.54
CA PRO A 215 -7.98 -3.98 3.75
C PRO A 215 -9.45 -3.58 3.56
N LEU A 216 -10.21 -4.46 2.90
CA LEU A 216 -11.58 -4.24 2.47
C LEU A 216 -11.82 -3.03 1.56
N SER A 217 -10.79 -2.43 0.97
CA SER A 217 -11.00 -1.43 -0.08
C SER A 217 -11.22 -2.06 -1.45
N VAL A 218 -12.09 -1.48 -2.26
CA VAL A 218 -12.34 -1.90 -3.65
C VAL A 218 -11.11 -1.62 -4.50
N HIS A 219 -10.69 -2.58 -5.32
CA HIS A 219 -9.55 -2.44 -6.22
C HIS A 219 -9.76 -1.31 -7.24
N ARG A 220 -8.69 -0.55 -7.55
CA ARG A 220 -8.74 0.64 -8.41
C ARG A 220 -9.29 0.42 -9.82
N ASN A 221 -9.30 -0.80 -10.34
CA ASN A 221 -9.80 -1.11 -11.70
C ASN A 221 -10.78 -2.30 -11.77
N LEU A 222 -10.65 -3.24 -10.84
CA LEU A 222 -11.39 -4.51 -10.86
C LEU A 222 -12.55 -4.44 -9.89
N ASP A 223 -13.59 -5.24 -10.11
CA ASP A 223 -14.71 -5.42 -9.16
C ASP A 223 -14.37 -6.47 -8.10
N LEU A 224 -13.19 -6.29 -7.52
CA LEU A 224 -12.63 -7.07 -6.44
C LEU A 224 -12.35 -6.16 -5.25
N VAL A 225 -12.32 -6.73 -4.07
CA VAL A 225 -12.03 -6.08 -2.80
C VAL A 225 -10.72 -6.66 -2.27
N ALA A 226 -9.83 -5.82 -1.75
CA ALA A 226 -8.63 -6.30 -1.11
C ALA A 226 -8.99 -6.98 0.22
N VAL A 227 -8.55 -8.21 0.44
CA VAL A 227 -8.89 -8.99 1.65
C VAL A 227 -7.62 -9.48 2.33
N CYS A 228 -7.59 -9.42 3.66
CA CYS A 228 -6.52 -10.05 4.43
C CYS A 228 -6.81 -11.54 4.54
N LEU A 229 -5.75 -12.35 4.45
CA LEU A 229 -5.75 -13.80 4.49
C LEU A 229 -4.91 -14.25 5.68
N ASP A 230 -5.32 -15.35 6.30
CA ASP A 230 -4.57 -16.02 7.35
C ASP A 230 -3.29 -16.62 6.74
N PRO A 231 -2.08 -16.24 7.21
CA PRO A 231 -0.82 -16.81 6.72
C PRO A 231 -0.73 -18.32 6.85
N GLU A 232 -1.41 -18.93 7.83
CA GLU A 232 -1.38 -20.37 8.07
C GLU A 232 -2.34 -21.13 7.13
N ASN A 233 -3.32 -20.43 6.56
CA ASN A 233 -4.36 -21.04 5.75
C ASN A 233 -4.63 -20.28 4.44
N LEU A 234 -3.60 -20.19 3.60
CA LEU A 234 -3.68 -19.51 2.30
C LEU A 234 -4.40 -20.33 1.21
N ASP A 235 -4.45 -21.66 1.33
CA ASP A 235 -5.05 -22.55 0.31
C ASP A 235 -6.57 -22.43 0.24
N ASP A 236 -7.17 -21.95 1.32
CA ASP A 236 -8.60 -21.78 1.55
C ASP A 236 -9.25 -20.65 0.75
N PHE A 237 -8.47 -19.82 0.07
CA PHE A 237 -8.95 -18.63 -0.62
C PHE A 237 -8.80 -18.71 -2.14
N ALA A 238 -9.91 -18.42 -2.83
CA ALA A 238 -9.95 -18.15 -4.27
C ALA A 238 -10.30 -16.68 -4.56
N PRO A 239 -9.69 -16.03 -5.58
CA PRO A 239 -9.92 -14.61 -5.86
C PRO A 239 -11.39 -14.22 -6.10
N GLU A 240 -12.22 -15.13 -6.61
CA GLU A 240 -13.66 -14.92 -6.82
C GLU A 240 -14.42 -14.64 -5.52
N GLU A 241 -13.90 -15.11 -4.39
CA GLU A 241 -14.45 -14.87 -3.06
C GLU A 241 -14.27 -13.41 -2.60
N ALA A 242 -13.45 -12.64 -3.31
CA ALA A 242 -13.21 -11.22 -3.05
C ALA A 242 -14.03 -10.29 -3.97
N ARG A 243 -15.00 -10.80 -4.73
CA ARG A 243 -15.85 -9.99 -5.61
C ARG A 243 -16.65 -8.94 -4.83
N LEU A 244 -16.68 -7.72 -5.36
CA LEU A 244 -17.47 -6.62 -4.80
C LEU A 244 -18.95 -7.02 -4.67
N GLY A 245 -19.53 -6.76 -3.50
CA GLY A 245 -20.91 -7.14 -3.16
C GLY A 245 -21.08 -8.61 -2.74
N ARG A 246 -20.02 -9.43 -2.79
CA ARG A 246 -20.04 -10.85 -2.43
C ARG A 246 -18.78 -11.31 -1.70
N VAL A 247 -18.11 -10.40 -0.98
CA VAL A 247 -16.89 -10.72 -0.22
C VAL A 247 -17.22 -11.77 0.84
N LYS A 248 -16.64 -12.96 0.73
CA LYS A 248 -16.92 -14.08 1.65
C LYS A 248 -15.93 -14.19 2.80
N ARG A 249 -14.66 -13.89 2.54
CA ARG A 249 -13.57 -14.10 3.48
C ARG A 249 -12.77 -12.83 3.69
N HIS A 250 -12.44 -12.58 4.95
CA HIS A 250 -11.50 -11.54 5.38
C HIS A 250 -11.01 -11.91 6.77
N TRP A 251 -9.71 -12.08 6.92
CA TRP A 251 -9.07 -12.41 8.18
C TRP A 251 -8.77 -11.13 8.96
N GLU A 252 -9.34 -10.99 10.16
CA GLU A 252 -9.19 -9.76 10.99
C GLU A 252 -7.93 -9.75 11.83
N GLY A 253 -7.20 -10.88 11.90
CA GLY A 253 -5.99 -11.08 12.69
C GLY A 253 -4.77 -10.30 12.20
N TRP A 254 -4.86 -9.56 11.08
CA TRP A 254 -3.77 -8.72 10.57
C TRP A 254 -3.32 -7.61 11.54
N ARG A 255 -4.13 -7.32 12.57
CA ARG A 255 -3.81 -6.36 13.65
C ARG A 255 -2.84 -6.94 14.69
N SER A 256 -2.81 -8.27 14.81
CA SER A 256 -1.99 -8.97 15.78
C SER A 256 -0.52 -8.73 15.49
N HIS A 257 0.25 -8.49 16.55
CA HIS A 257 1.69 -8.35 16.46
C HIS A 257 2.33 -8.53 17.84
N ARG A 258 3.61 -8.89 17.83
CA ARG A 258 4.46 -8.95 19.00
C ARG A 258 5.57 -7.92 18.88
N VAL A 259 5.63 -6.99 19.82
CA VAL A 259 6.64 -5.93 19.84
C VAL A 259 8.05 -6.54 19.91
N GLY A 260 8.94 -6.10 19.03
CA GLY A 260 10.33 -6.57 18.96
C GLY A 260 10.52 -7.92 18.27
N GLU A 261 9.46 -8.56 17.79
CA GLU A 261 9.54 -9.84 17.08
C GLU A 261 10.49 -9.78 15.88
N ALA A 262 10.44 -8.70 15.11
CA ALA A 262 11.20 -8.59 13.87
C ALA A 262 12.57 -7.91 14.04
N ASP A 263 12.95 -7.50 15.26
CA ASP A 263 14.15 -6.71 15.52
C ASP A 263 15.43 -7.39 15.03
N ARG A 264 15.65 -8.65 15.42
CA ARG A 264 16.87 -9.40 15.07
C ARG A 264 17.03 -9.52 13.56
N LEU A 265 15.95 -9.88 12.86
CA LEU A 265 16.00 -10.07 11.41
C LEU A 265 16.13 -8.72 10.69
N ALA A 266 15.43 -7.68 11.13
CA ALA A 266 15.49 -6.35 10.54
C ALA A 266 16.88 -5.69 10.70
N VAL A 267 17.48 -5.77 11.89
CA VAL A 267 18.84 -5.23 12.12
C VAL A 267 19.87 -6.01 11.31
N LYS A 268 19.75 -7.35 11.24
CA LYS A 268 20.60 -8.18 10.38
C LYS A 268 20.47 -7.76 8.91
N ALA A 269 19.25 -7.57 8.43
CA ALA A 269 18.98 -7.15 7.06
C ALA A 269 19.57 -5.76 6.78
N TYR A 270 19.35 -4.79 7.68
CA TYR A 270 19.90 -3.44 7.58
C TYR A 270 21.43 -3.43 7.51
N ASN A 271 22.10 -4.22 8.35
CA ASN A 271 23.56 -4.29 8.35
C ASN A 271 24.14 -4.91 7.06
N LEU A 272 23.39 -5.75 6.36
CA LEU A 272 23.83 -6.42 5.12
C LEU A 272 23.45 -5.67 3.86
N VAL A 273 22.26 -5.06 3.83
CA VAL A 273 21.69 -4.40 2.65
C VAL A 273 21.92 -2.88 2.68
N GLY A 274 21.90 -2.28 3.87
CA GLY A 274 21.77 -0.83 4.05
C GLY A 274 20.31 -0.36 4.09
N GLY A 275 20.13 0.95 4.31
CA GLY A 275 18.82 1.60 4.35
C GLY A 275 18.23 1.90 2.98
N TYR A 276 17.12 2.64 2.96
CA TYR A 276 16.46 3.03 1.73
C TYR A 276 17.39 3.90 0.86
N PRO A 277 17.56 3.59 -0.45
CA PRO A 277 18.57 4.25 -1.29
C PRO A 277 18.13 5.62 -1.83
N GLY A 278 16.85 5.98 -1.69
CA GLY A 278 16.36 7.26 -2.20
C GLY A 278 16.87 8.44 -1.39
N THR A 279 16.92 9.62 -2.02
CA THR A 279 17.39 10.84 -1.36
C THR A 279 16.43 11.25 -0.26
N TYR A 280 16.92 11.26 0.99
CA TYR A 280 16.24 11.83 2.16
C TYR A 280 16.17 13.36 2.04
N GLY A 281 15.27 13.88 1.21
CA GLY A 281 15.17 15.32 1.05
C GLY A 281 14.35 15.76 -0.15
N ARG A 282 13.76 16.95 -0.01
CA ARG A 282 12.82 17.60 -0.93
C ARG A 282 13.07 17.23 -2.41
N PRO A 283 12.03 16.81 -3.16
CA PRO A 283 12.05 17.00 -4.60
C PRO A 283 12.44 18.46 -4.86
N ARG A 284 13.49 18.71 -5.65
CA ARG A 284 13.85 20.08 -6.03
C ARG A 284 12.57 20.76 -6.53
N ARG A 285 12.05 21.71 -5.77
CA ARG A 285 10.91 22.53 -6.21
C ARG A 285 11.38 23.20 -7.48
N ARG A 286 10.91 22.75 -8.65
CA ARG A 286 11.26 23.40 -9.91
C ARG A 286 10.89 24.87 -9.74
N ARG A 287 11.89 25.74 -9.74
CA ARG A 287 11.70 27.20 -9.64
C ARG A 287 10.91 27.75 -10.83
N HIS A 288 10.86 26.98 -11.92
CA HIS A 288 10.22 27.35 -13.15
C HIS A 288 9.20 26.29 -13.59
N PRO A 289 8.10 26.69 -14.27
CA PRO A 289 7.20 25.77 -14.94
C PRO A 289 7.95 24.84 -15.91
N PRO A 290 7.42 23.67 -16.29
CA PRO A 290 8.00 22.85 -17.36
C PRO A 290 8.26 23.69 -18.62
N LEU A 291 9.37 23.44 -19.33
CA LEU A 291 9.80 24.21 -20.50
C LEU A 291 8.68 24.37 -21.54
N GLU A 292 7.90 23.31 -21.77
CA GLU A 292 6.71 23.34 -22.64
C GLU A 292 5.72 24.43 -22.26
N LYS A 293 5.39 24.59 -20.96
CA LYS A 293 4.49 25.65 -20.50
C LYS A 293 5.08 27.05 -20.68
N GLN A 294 6.41 27.16 -20.60
CA GLN A 294 7.09 28.43 -20.86
C GLN A 294 7.04 28.76 -22.36
N ILE A 295 7.32 27.78 -23.23
CA ILE A 295 7.23 27.91 -24.69
C ILE A 295 5.81 28.33 -25.10
N TRP A 296 4.78 27.62 -24.62
CA TRP A 296 3.39 27.96 -24.92
C TRP A 296 3.02 29.37 -24.43
N SER A 297 3.48 29.77 -23.24
CA SER A 297 3.26 31.13 -22.73
C SER A 297 3.98 32.21 -23.54
N PHE A 298 5.13 31.90 -24.15
CA PHE A 298 5.85 32.83 -25.01
C PHE A 298 5.18 32.95 -26.38
N LEU A 299 4.73 31.84 -26.95
CA LEU A 299 4.04 31.82 -28.24
C LEU A 299 2.70 32.55 -28.18
N GLN A 300 1.90 32.35 -27.14
CA GLN A 300 0.64 33.09 -26.95
C GLN A 300 0.84 34.60 -26.85
N LYS A 301 1.90 35.04 -26.16
CA LYS A 301 2.22 36.48 -26.05
C LYS A 301 2.72 37.08 -27.35
N ALA A 302 3.26 36.27 -28.26
CA ALA A 302 3.73 36.72 -29.57
C ALA A 302 2.58 36.81 -30.60
N GLU A 303 1.48 36.09 -30.39
CA GLU A 303 0.28 36.18 -31.22
C GLU A 303 -0.66 37.35 -30.84
N GLU A 304 -0.49 37.89 -29.63
CA GLU A 304 -1.27 39.04 -29.11
C GLU A 304 -0.58 40.41 -29.32
N ALA A 305 0.60 40.43 -29.96
CA ALA A 305 1.40 41.63 -30.25
C ALA A 305 1.42 41.93 -31.75
#